data_AF-A0A4V1LNF5-F1
#
_entry.id   AF-A0A4V1LNF5-F1
#
_cell.length_a   1.000
_cell.length_b   1.000
_cell.length_c   1.000
_cell.angle_alpha   90.00
_cell.angle_beta   90.00
_cell.angle_gamma   90.00
#
_symmetry.space_group_name_H-M   'P 1'
#
loop_
_entity.id
_entity.type
_entity.pdbx_description
1 polymer ?
#
loop_
_entity_poly.entity_id
_entity_poly.type
_entity_poly.pdbx_seq_one_letter_code
_entity_poly.pdbx_strand_id
1 'polypeptide(L)'
;MNLLLSILFATFSSTSVFSDEIMATVIFENLTDKTSISGVFYISETNQSFQINSLEEFTITLPKRGKYQFKFYSEDVNAFTSYPIRITERKNTVTIRLENKTTNAETLARTSTIKDISGFSNEQIEEGVNNGTINFIVHGLVALSPEAIKPFKDVFGVGFISENCVVDPISFRTAMNTNKKIQDYLTLKFGEVWKDKLPAQPFGL
;
A
#
# COMPACT_ATOMS: atom_id res chain seq x y z
N MET A 1 -41.86 12.47 -56.91
CA MET A 1 -41.60 11.18 -56.25
C MET A 1 -40.48 10.53 -57.06
N ASN A 2 -39.22 10.41 -56.65
CA ASN A 2 -38.62 10.22 -55.33
C ASN A 2 -37.21 10.82 -55.27
N LEU A 3 -36.86 11.40 -54.11
CA LEU A 3 -35.52 11.79 -53.72
C LEU A 3 -34.81 10.53 -53.20
N LEU A 4 -33.71 10.09 -53.84
CA LEU A 4 -32.90 8.97 -53.35
C LEU A 4 -31.93 9.49 -52.28
N LEU A 5 -32.23 9.16 -51.02
CA LEU A 5 -31.42 9.45 -49.85
C LEU A 5 -30.33 8.38 -49.70
N SER A 6 -29.10 8.68 -50.13
CA SER A 6 -27.96 7.78 -49.97
C SER A 6 -27.43 7.86 -48.53
N ILE A 7 -27.75 6.86 -47.70
CA ILE A 7 -27.22 6.74 -46.34
C ILE A 7 -25.81 6.14 -46.43
N LEU A 8 -24.80 6.96 -46.13
CA LEU A 8 -23.40 6.55 -46.02
C LEU A 8 -23.23 5.82 -44.67
N PHE A 9 -23.28 4.48 -44.68
CA PHE A 9 -22.88 3.68 -43.52
C PHE A 9 -21.36 3.77 -43.36
N ALA A 10 -20.90 4.63 -42.46
CA ALA A 10 -19.52 4.59 -41.96
C ALA A 10 -19.37 3.32 -41.10
N THR A 11 -18.87 2.24 -41.71
CA THR A 11 -18.39 1.09 -40.97
C THR A 11 -17.14 1.54 -40.21
N PHE A 12 -17.31 1.87 -38.93
CA PHE A 12 -16.19 1.96 -38.00
C PHE A 12 -15.59 0.55 -37.89
N SER A 13 -14.58 0.27 -38.72
CA SER A 13 -13.69 -0.85 -38.50
C SER A 13 -12.99 -0.60 -37.17
N SER A 14 -13.49 -1.21 -36.10
CA SER A 14 -12.75 -1.35 -34.85
C SER A 14 -11.51 -2.17 -35.18
N THR A 15 -10.39 -1.49 -35.39
CA THR A 15 -9.10 -2.15 -35.38
C THR A 15 -8.91 -2.70 -33.97
N SER A 16 -9.13 -4.00 -33.79
CA SER A 16 -8.59 -4.69 -32.64
C SER A 16 -7.09 -4.62 -32.79
N VAL A 17 -6.50 -3.59 -32.18
CA VAL A 17 -5.06 -3.52 -31.99
C VAL A 17 -4.71 -4.76 -31.17
N PHE A 18 -4.23 -5.80 -31.84
CA PHE A 18 -3.46 -6.87 -31.20
C PHE A 18 -2.24 -6.18 -30.60
N SER A 19 -2.40 -5.72 -29.36
CA SER A 19 -1.28 -5.24 -28.58
C SER A 19 -0.36 -6.44 -28.43
N ASP A 20 0.89 -6.34 -28.90
CA ASP A 20 1.96 -7.25 -28.46
C ASP A 20 1.80 -7.53 -26.96
N GLU A 21 2.06 -8.76 -26.53
CA GLU A 21 1.92 -9.18 -25.14
C GLU A 21 3.29 -9.33 -24.47
N ILE A 22 3.34 -9.14 -23.16
CA ILE A 22 4.49 -9.44 -22.31
C ILE A 22 4.03 -10.51 -21.32
N MET A 23 4.80 -11.60 -21.23
CA MET A 23 4.65 -12.55 -20.13
C MET A 23 5.38 -12.01 -18.91
N ALA A 24 4.64 -11.78 -17.82
CA ALA A 24 5.21 -11.43 -16.53
C ALA A 24 5.19 -12.64 -15.59
N THR A 25 6.25 -12.79 -14.81
CA THR A 25 6.38 -13.88 -13.83
C THR A 25 6.02 -13.35 -12.46
N VAL A 26 5.12 -14.05 -11.76
CA VAL A 26 4.74 -13.76 -10.39
C VAL A 26 5.43 -14.77 -9.49
N ILE A 27 6.18 -14.27 -8.50
CA ILE A 27 6.92 -15.10 -7.55
C ILE A 27 6.50 -14.75 -6.11
N PHE A 28 6.65 -15.72 -5.21
CA PHE A 28 6.38 -15.55 -3.78
C PHE A 28 7.68 -15.48 -2.98
N GLU A 29 7.85 -14.42 -2.21
CA GLU A 29 8.88 -14.32 -1.17
C GLU A 29 8.20 -14.66 0.16
N ASN A 30 8.28 -15.93 0.57
CA ASN A 30 7.59 -16.41 1.76
C ASN A 30 8.45 -16.23 3.02
N LEU A 31 8.08 -15.24 3.86
CA LEU A 31 8.69 -15.01 5.18
C LEU A 31 7.82 -15.57 6.32
N THR A 32 6.93 -16.50 6.00
CA THR A 32 6.06 -17.20 6.96
C THR A 32 6.51 -18.64 7.16
N ASP A 33 5.95 -19.30 8.16
CA ASP A 33 6.06 -20.74 8.40
C ASP A 33 5.06 -21.58 7.57
N LYS A 34 4.21 -20.93 6.76
CA LYS A 34 3.19 -21.62 5.95
C LYS A 34 3.81 -22.27 4.72
N THR A 35 3.42 -23.51 4.44
CA THR A 35 3.85 -24.27 3.26
C THR A 35 2.89 -24.14 2.07
N SER A 36 1.74 -23.52 2.27
CA SER A 36 0.72 -23.24 1.25
C SER A 36 0.09 -21.88 1.51
N ILE A 37 -0.47 -21.28 0.46
CA ILE A 37 -1.19 -20.01 0.56
C ILE A 37 -2.52 -20.11 -0.16
N SER A 38 -3.54 -19.43 0.36
CA SER A 38 -4.81 -19.19 -0.33
C SER A 38 -5.00 -17.69 -0.49
N GLY A 39 -5.31 -17.24 -1.70
CA GLY A 39 -5.54 -15.83 -1.95
C GLY A 39 -5.92 -15.52 -3.39
N VAL A 40 -6.19 -14.24 -3.62
CA VAL A 40 -6.58 -13.72 -4.93
C VAL A 40 -5.52 -12.74 -5.41
N PHE A 41 -4.91 -13.04 -6.56
CA PHE A 41 -4.09 -12.10 -7.29
C PHE A 41 -4.96 -11.32 -8.27
N TYR A 42 -4.76 -10.00 -8.35
CA TYR A 42 -5.60 -9.10 -9.14
C TYR A 42 -4.77 -8.07 -9.92
N ILE A 43 -5.17 -7.81 -11.16
CA ILE A 43 -4.59 -6.81 -12.05
C ILE A 43 -5.65 -5.74 -12.32
N SER A 44 -5.44 -4.52 -11.83
CA SER A 44 -6.47 -3.48 -11.82
C SER A 44 -6.96 -3.08 -13.21
N GLU A 45 -6.05 -2.93 -14.16
CA GLU A 45 -6.34 -2.31 -15.45
C GLU A 45 -6.95 -3.29 -16.45
N THR A 46 -6.73 -4.59 -16.27
CA THR A 46 -7.31 -5.65 -17.09
C THR A 46 -8.53 -6.30 -16.42
N ASN A 47 -8.83 -5.94 -15.16
CA ASN A 47 -9.87 -6.56 -14.34
C ASN A 47 -9.73 -8.10 -14.27
N GLN A 48 -8.49 -8.59 -14.34
CA GLN A 48 -8.19 -10.01 -14.27
C GLN A 48 -7.92 -10.41 -12.81
N SER A 49 -8.46 -11.57 -12.43
CA SER A 49 -8.24 -12.17 -11.13
C SER A 49 -7.83 -13.63 -11.27
N PHE A 50 -6.95 -14.08 -10.38
CA PHE A 50 -6.39 -15.42 -10.37
C PHE A 50 -6.48 -15.96 -8.96
N GLN A 51 -7.10 -17.13 -8.82
CA GLN A 51 -7.12 -17.86 -7.56
C GLN A 51 -5.78 -18.55 -7.36
N ILE A 52 -5.15 -18.31 -6.22
CA ILE A 52 -3.85 -18.85 -5.87
C ILE A 52 -4.02 -19.77 -4.67
N ASN A 53 -3.57 -21.01 -4.82
CA ASN A 53 -3.69 -22.06 -3.79
C ASN A 53 -2.33 -22.69 -3.43
N SER A 54 -1.23 -22.17 -3.98
CA SER A 54 0.14 -22.66 -3.77
C SER A 54 1.14 -21.50 -3.80
N LEU A 55 2.35 -21.76 -3.31
CA LEU A 55 3.48 -20.82 -3.36
C LEU A 55 4.29 -20.95 -4.66
N GLU A 56 3.76 -21.68 -5.64
CA GLU A 56 4.42 -21.88 -6.92
C GLU A 56 4.41 -20.58 -7.72
N GLU A 57 5.50 -20.32 -8.43
CA GLU A 57 5.53 -19.22 -9.39
C GLU A 57 4.55 -19.48 -10.53
N PHE A 58 3.97 -18.41 -11.06
CA PHE A 58 3.08 -18.50 -12.21
C PHE A 58 3.29 -17.32 -13.14
N THR A 59 2.82 -17.45 -14.37
CA THR A 59 2.93 -16.40 -15.39
C THR A 59 1.59 -15.77 -15.68
N ILE A 60 1.61 -14.46 -15.93
CA ILE A 60 0.47 -13.68 -16.40
C ILE A 60 0.81 -13.04 -17.75
N THR A 61 -0.21 -12.87 -18.58
CA THR A 61 -0.09 -12.19 -19.86
C THR A 61 -0.59 -10.76 -19.72
N LEU A 62 0.24 -9.80 -20.12
CA LEU A 62 -0.06 -8.38 -20.06
C LEU A 62 0.05 -7.77 -21.46
N PRO A 63 -0.79 -6.80 -21.83
CA PRO A 63 -0.48 -5.96 -22.97
C PRO A 63 0.90 -5.28 -22.82
N LYS A 64 1.67 -5.15 -23.91
CA LYS A 64 3.01 -4.54 -23.90
C LYS A 64 2.99 -3.06 -23.53
N ARG A 65 1.85 -2.41 -23.73
CA ARG A 65 1.60 -1.02 -23.33
C ARG A 65 0.55 -0.98 -22.24
N GLY A 66 0.96 -0.49 -21.08
CA GLY A 66 0.07 -0.24 -19.96
C GLY A 66 0.85 0.21 -18.74
N LYS A 67 0.13 0.78 -17.78
CA LYS A 67 0.61 0.97 -16.41
C LYS A 67 -0.18 -0.02 -15.58
N TYR A 68 0.49 -0.97 -14.95
CA TYR A 68 -0.17 -2.06 -14.26
C TYR A 68 -0.07 -1.91 -12.75
N GLN A 69 -1.17 -2.22 -12.08
CA GLN A 69 -1.24 -2.34 -10.63
C GLN A 69 -1.61 -3.77 -10.26
N PHE A 70 -0.72 -4.38 -9.50
CA PHE A 70 -0.88 -5.75 -9.02
C PHE A 70 -1.23 -5.72 -7.53
N LYS A 71 -2.20 -6.54 -7.15
CA LYS A 71 -2.62 -6.72 -5.76
C LYS A 71 -2.71 -8.20 -5.46
N PHE A 72 -2.33 -8.58 -4.24
CA PHE A 72 -2.59 -9.91 -3.72
C PHE A 72 -3.30 -9.77 -2.38
N TYR A 73 -4.40 -10.50 -2.23
CA TYR A 73 -5.16 -10.56 -0.99
C TYR A 73 -5.17 -11.98 -0.46
N SER A 74 -4.92 -12.13 0.84
CA SER A 74 -5.06 -13.39 1.56
C SER A 74 -5.60 -13.14 2.97
N GLU A 75 -6.46 -14.04 3.43
CA GLU A 75 -7.00 -14.00 4.80
C GLU A 75 -5.97 -14.43 5.85
N ASP A 76 -4.92 -15.15 5.47
CA ASP A 76 -4.01 -15.81 6.42
C ASP A 76 -2.69 -15.08 6.65
N VAL A 77 -2.28 -14.23 5.70
CA VAL A 77 -0.98 -13.54 5.71
C VAL A 77 -1.11 -12.07 5.34
N ASN A 78 -0.17 -11.26 5.79
CA ASN A 78 0.05 -9.95 5.21
C ASN A 78 0.79 -10.13 3.88
N ALA A 79 0.42 -9.36 2.87
CA ALA A 79 1.01 -9.46 1.55
C ALA A 79 1.45 -8.09 1.02
N PHE A 80 2.65 -8.04 0.48
CA PHE A 80 3.23 -6.84 -0.12
C PHE A 80 3.63 -7.15 -1.56
N THR A 81 3.15 -6.34 -2.50
CA THR A 81 3.42 -6.54 -3.92
C THR A 81 4.44 -5.52 -4.39
N SER A 82 5.55 -6.01 -4.97
CA SER A 82 6.61 -5.18 -5.54
C SER A 82 6.91 -5.58 -6.97
N TYR A 83 7.18 -4.61 -7.82
CA TYR A 83 7.42 -4.82 -9.24
C TYR A 83 8.11 -3.60 -9.86
N PRO A 84 8.78 -3.74 -11.02
CA PRO A 84 9.37 -2.62 -11.72
C PRO A 84 8.34 -1.55 -12.06
N ILE A 85 8.74 -0.27 -11.99
CA ILE A 85 7.92 0.89 -12.41
C ILE A 85 7.34 0.70 -13.82
N ARG A 86 8.09 0.01 -14.70
CA ARG A 86 7.65 -0.36 -16.04
C ARG A 86 7.95 -1.84 -16.30
N ILE A 87 6.91 -2.59 -16.63
CA ILE A 87 7.02 -3.99 -17.07
C ILE A 87 7.52 -4.03 -18.51
N THR A 88 8.56 -4.83 -18.75
CA THR A 88 9.21 -5.05 -20.07
C THR A 88 9.64 -6.50 -20.16
N GLU A 89 9.91 -7.03 -21.36
CA GLU A 89 10.41 -8.41 -21.55
C GLU A 89 11.63 -8.78 -20.67
N ARG A 90 12.46 -7.81 -20.29
CA ARG A 90 13.64 -8.02 -19.42
C ARG A 90 13.39 -7.74 -17.94
N LYS A 91 12.31 -7.03 -17.61
CA LYS A 91 11.95 -6.60 -16.26
C LYS A 91 10.45 -6.83 -16.09
N ASN A 92 10.10 -8.09 -15.86
CA ASN A 92 8.74 -8.62 -15.90
C ASN A 92 8.39 -9.43 -14.65
N THR A 93 9.14 -9.30 -13.57
CA THR A 93 8.87 -10.02 -12.32
C THR A 93 8.00 -9.17 -11.39
N VAL A 94 6.94 -9.79 -10.87
CA VAL A 94 6.11 -9.27 -9.78
C VAL A 94 6.37 -10.15 -8.56
N THR A 95 6.86 -9.56 -7.47
CA THR A 95 7.14 -10.28 -6.23
C THR A 95 6.04 -10.02 -5.22
N ILE A 96 5.45 -11.08 -4.70
CA ILE A 96 4.50 -11.04 -3.60
C ILE A 96 5.24 -11.54 -2.35
N ARG A 97 5.59 -10.61 -1.45
CA ARG A 97 6.14 -10.96 -0.14
C ARG A 97 5.02 -11.31 0.81
N LEU A 98 5.14 -12.45 1.48
CA LEU A 98 4.20 -12.93 2.47
C LEU A 98 4.81 -12.84 3.86
N GLU A 99 4.07 -12.27 4.79
CA GLU A 99 4.47 -12.13 6.19
C GLU A 99 3.36 -12.63 7.12
N ASN A 100 3.75 -13.18 8.26
CA ASN A 100 2.78 -13.71 9.21
C ASN A 100 1.83 -12.61 9.68
N LYS A 101 0.52 -12.90 9.69
CA LYS A 101 -0.40 -12.11 10.49
C LYS A 101 -0.05 -12.41 11.93
N THR A 102 0.33 -11.39 12.69
CA THR A 102 0.60 -11.51 14.12
C THR A 102 -0.66 -12.00 14.83
N THR A 103 -0.74 -13.30 15.13
CA THR A 103 -1.76 -13.91 15.98
C THR A 103 -1.28 -13.91 17.42
N ASN A 104 -1.29 -12.74 18.05
CA ASN A 104 -1.22 -12.66 19.51
C ASN A 104 -2.51 -12.08 20.05
N ALA A 105 -2.90 -12.50 21.25
CA ALA A 105 -3.91 -11.87 22.09
C ALA A 105 -3.68 -10.35 22.33
N GLU A 106 -2.59 -9.78 21.78
CA GLU A 106 -2.35 -8.35 21.57
C GLU A 106 -3.24 -7.73 20.46
N THR A 107 -3.98 -8.54 19.70
CA THR A 107 -4.87 -8.11 18.60
C THR A 107 -6.27 -7.70 19.07
N LEU A 108 -6.55 -7.73 20.38
CA LEU A 108 -7.64 -6.91 20.94
C LEU A 108 -7.26 -5.41 21.01
N ALA A 109 -5.99 -5.07 20.75
CA ALA A 109 -5.53 -3.72 20.48
C ALA A 109 -5.22 -3.49 18.99
N ARG A 110 -5.92 -4.19 18.07
CA ARG A 110 -6.26 -3.58 16.76
C ARG A 110 -7.29 -2.46 17.00
N THR A 111 -6.87 -1.46 17.76
CA THR A 111 -7.40 -0.12 17.60
C THR A 111 -7.21 0.22 16.14
N SER A 112 -8.31 0.52 15.46
CA SER A 112 -8.33 1.24 14.19
C SER A 112 -7.12 2.17 14.12
N THR A 113 -6.09 1.85 13.34
CA THR A 113 -4.96 2.78 13.13
C THR A 113 -5.56 3.97 12.41
N ILE A 114 -5.80 5.05 13.15
CA ILE A 114 -6.45 6.25 12.64
C ILE A 114 -5.41 6.96 11.77
N LYS A 115 -5.57 6.84 10.45
CA LYS A 115 -4.65 7.47 9.49
C LYS A 115 -4.89 8.97 9.35
N ASP A 116 -6.13 9.41 9.54
CA ASP A 116 -6.50 10.82 9.47
C ASP A 116 -6.99 11.30 10.83
N ILE A 117 -6.15 12.06 11.53
CA ILE A 117 -6.47 12.73 12.79
C ILE A 117 -6.55 14.25 12.63
N SER A 118 -6.62 14.75 11.39
CA SER A 118 -6.56 16.19 11.12
C SER A 118 -7.63 16.99 11.85
N GLY A 119 -8.80 16.38 12.11
CA GLY A 119 -9.90 16.98 12.87
C GLY A 119 -9.88 16.76 14.38
N PHE A 120 -8.86 16.08 14.94
CA PHE A 120 -8.89 15.68 16.35
C PHE A 120 -8.55 16.85 17.28
N SER A 121 -9.17 16.87 18.47
CA SER A 121 -8.74 17.70 19.58
C SER A 121 -7.50 17.13 20.26
N ASN A 122 -6.86 17.90 21.14
CA ASN A 122 -5.68 17.42 21.88
C ASN A 122 -6.06 16.27 22.83
N GLU A 123 -7.26 16.31 23.41
CA GLU A 123 -7.78 15.26 24.30
C GLU A 123 -7.99 13.95 23.54
N GLN A 124 -8.49 14.02 22.30
CA GLN A 124 -8.66 12.84 21.45
C GLN A 124 -7.30 12.24 21.02
N ILE A 125 -6.29 13.09 20.83
CA ILE A 125 -4.93 12.64 20.54
C ILE A 125 -4.30 12.00 21.78
N GLU A 126 -4.45 12.62 22.96
CA GLU A 126 -3.99 12.09 24.24
C GLU A 126 -4.61 10.70 24.51
N GLU A 127 -5.92 10.56 24.32
CA GLU A 127 -6.62 9.27 24.42
C GLU A 127 -6.06 8.25 23.41
N GLY A 128 -5.87 8.66 22.16
CA GLY A 128 -5.27 7.81 21.13
C GLY A 128 -3.84 7.37 21.47
N VAL A 129 -3.04 8.25 22.08
CA VAL A 129 -1.67 7.94 22.53
C VAL A 129 -1.70 6.91 23.65
N ASN A 130 -2.57 7.09 24.65
CA ASN A 130 -2.73 6.14 25.75
C ASN A 130 -3.23 4.76 25.28
N ASN A 131 -4.04 4.75 24.22
CA ASN A 131 -4.54 3.55 23.58
C ASN A 131 -3.57 2.97 22.52
N GLY A 132 -2.44 3.62 22.26
CA GLY A 132 -1.40 3.18 21.32
C GLY A 132 -1.78 3.27 19.83
N THR A 133 -2.73 4.14 19.47
CA THR A 133 -3.37 4.23 18.14
C THR A 133 -2.80 5.33 17.26
N ILE A 134 -2.10 6.30 17.86
CA ILE A 134 -1.53 7.46 17.18
C ILE A 134 -0.18 7.09 16.57
N ASN A 135 -0.03 7.35 15.27
CA ASN A 135 1.17 7.01 14.52
C ASN A 135 1.55 8.12 13.56
N PHE A 136 2.85 8.42 13.49
CA PHE A 136 3.39 9.17 12.37
C PHE A 136 3.28 8.36 11.08
N ILE A 137 3.04 9.06 9.97
CA ILE A 137 3.04 8.48 8.63
C ILE A 137 4.37 8.78 7.96
N VAL A 138 5.15 7.73 7.66
CA VAL A 138 6.40 7.82 6.91
C VAL A 138 6.24 7.17 5.55
N HIS A 139 6.77 7.78 4.50
CA HIS A 139 6.85 7.17 3.18
C HIS A 139 8.28 6.68 2.95
N GLY A 140 8.44 5.40 2.62
CA GLY A 140 9.77 4.82 2.47
C GLY A 140 9.75 3.49 1.72
N LEU A 141 10.88 3.14 1.11
CA LEU A 141 11.08 1.84 0.44
C LEU A 141 11.20 0.68 1.44
N VAL A 142 11.65 1.00 2.66
CA VAL A 142 11.85 0.06 3.75
C VAL A 142 11.05 0.55 4.94
N ALA A 143 10.20 -0.31 5.48
CA ALA A 143 9.47 -0.02 6.71
C ALA A 143 10.44 0.09 7.89
N LEU A 144 10.14 0.99 8.83
CA LEU A 144 10.91 1.08 10.07
C LEU A 144 10.73 -0.20 10.88
N SER A 145 11.85 -0.75 11.38
CA SER A 145 11.78 -1.95 12.21
C SER A 145 11.12 -1.63 13.56
N PRO A 146 10.39 -2.58 14.17
CA PRO A 146 9.81 -2.40 15.50
C PRO A 146 10.85 -1.98 16.55
N GLU A 147 12.07 -2.50 16.47
CA GLU A 147 13.17 -2.19 17.38
C GLU A 147 13.63 -0.73 17.27
N ALA A 148 13.61 -0.16 16.07
CA ALA A 148 13.93 1.25 15.85
C ALA A 148 12.83 2.18 16.38
N ILE A 149 11.56 1.74 16.28
CA ILE A 149 10.39 2.53 16.74
C ILE A 149 10.23 2.45 18.26
N LYS A 150 10.49 1.29 18.86
CA LYS A 150 10.16 0.99 20.26
C LYS A 150 10.66 2.06 21.25
N PRO A 151 11.91 2.56 21.20
CA PRO A 151 12.38 3.57 22.14
C PRO A 151 11.58 4.88 22.06
N PHE A 152 11.14 5.28 20.87
CA PHE A 152 10.31 6.47 20.69
C PHE A 152 8.88 6.22 21.20
N LYS A 153 8.30 5.08 20.84
CA LYS A 153 6.93 4.73 21.24
C LYS A 153 6.81 4.55 22.76
N ASP A 154 7.80 3.95 23.42
CA ASP A 154 7.78 3.75 24.87
C ASP A 154 7.81 5.09 25.64
N VAL A 155 8.47 6.12 25.10
CA VAL A 155 8.62 7.42 25.76
C VAL A 155 7.46 8.36 25.43
N PHE A 156 7.05 8.41 24.17
CA PHE A 156 6.08 9.41 23.68
C PHE A 156 4.71 8.83 23.37
N GLY A 157 4.55 7.50 23.41
CA GLY A 157 3.31 6.77 23.12
C GLY A 157 2.85 6.82 21.65
N VAL A 158 3.66 7.42 20.77
CA VAL A 158 3.38 7.57 19.33
C VAL A 158 4.18 6.55 18.53
N GLY A 159 3.51 5.82 17.64
CA GLY A 159 4.15 4.87 16.73
C GLY A 159 4.43 5.43 15.34
N PHE A 160 4.73 4.52 14.40
CA PHE A 160 5.00 4.86 13.00
C PHE A 160 4.31 3.85 12.08
N ILE A 161 3.67 4.36 11.03
CA ILE A 161 3.18 3.56 9.91
C ILE A 161 3.99 3.91 8.66
N SER A 162 4.49 2.87 7.99
CA SER A 162 5.21 3.02 6.73
C SER A 162 4.26 2.81 5.55
N GLU A 163 4.16 3.80 4.67
CA GLU A 163 3.42 3.71 3.43
C GLU A 163 4.36 3.68 2.22
N ASN A 164 3.90 3.04 1.14
CA ASN A 164 4.69 2.90 -0.08
C ASN A 164 5.04 4.27 -0.69
N CYS A 165 6.16 4.35 -1.42
CA CYS A 165 6.61 5.57 -2.10
C CYS A 165 5.74 6.00 -3.30
N VAL A 166 4.68 5.27 -3.63
CA VAL A 166 3.70 5.70 -4.64
C VAL A 166 2.73 6.65 -3.97
N VAL A 167 3.10 7.94 -4.02
CA VAL A 167 2.38 9.02 -3.38
C VAL A 167 1.21 9.46 -4.26
N ASP A 168 -0.01 9.17 -3.85
CA ASP A 168 -1.17 9.89 -4.36
C ASP A 168 -1.33 11.24 -3.61
N PRO A 169 -1.87 12.30 -4.23
CA PRO A 169 -1.98 13.62 -3.58
C PRO A 169 -2.87 13.67 -2.34
N ILE A 170 -3.75 12.68 -2.13
CA ILE A 170 -4.62 12.59 -0.96
C ILE A 170 -3.83 12.00 0.20
N SER A 171 -3.17 10.85 0.01
CA SER A 171 -2.31 10.25 1.06
C SER A 171 -1.24 11.22 1.55
N PHE A 172 -0.61 11.98 0.65
CA PHE A 172 0.37 13.01 1.01
C PHE A 172 -0.18 14.07 1.97
N ARG A 173 -1.39 14.55 1.67
CA ARG A 173 -2.07 15.57 2.48
C ARG A 173 -2.48 15.01 3.84
N THR A 174 -2.98 13.78 3.86
CA THR A 174 -3.30 13.08 5.11
C THR A 174 -2.06 12.90 5.96
N ALA A 175 -0.95 12.41 5.40
CA ALA A 175 0.33 12.27 6.10
C ALA A 175 0.81 13.60 6.67
N MET A 176 0.84 14.66 5.86
CA MET A 176 1.28 15.98 6.29
C MET A 176 0.42 16.53 7.43
N ASN A 177 -0.92 16.46 7.30
CA ASN A 177 -1.84 16.99 8.32
C ASN A 177 -1.76 16.19 9.62
N THR A 178 -1.76 14.85 9.52
CA THR A 178 -1.62 13.95 10.67
C THR A 178 -0.30 14.20 11.38
N ASN A 179 0.83 14.21 10.66
CA ASN A 179 2.15 14.40 11.27
C ASN A 179 2.27 15.78 11.92
N LYS A 180 1.77 16.85 11.27
CA LYS A 180 1.75 18.19 11.85
C LYS A 180 0.95 18.22 13.16
N LYS A 181 -0.19 17.55 13.20
CA LYS A 181 -1.04 17.50 14.40
C LYS A 181 -0.36 16.75 15.55
N ILE A 182 0.35 15.66 15.25
CA ILE A 182 1.18 14.95 16.24
C ILE A 182 2.34 15.84 16.71
N GLN A 183 3.02 16.55 15.80
CA GLN A 183 4.04 17.52 16.17
C GLN A 183 3.49 18.54 17.17
N ASP A 184 2.34 19.16 16.87
CA ASP A 184 1.77 20.20 17.72
C ASP A 184 1.46 19.66 19.12
N TYR A 185 0.93 18.44 19.21
CA TYR A 185 0.70 17.74 20.48
C TYR A 185 2.00 17.42 21.23
N LEU A 186 3.00 16.84 20.56
CA LEU A 186 4.26 16.46 21.19
C LEU A 186 5.05 17.69 21.65
N THR A 187 5.07 18.75 20.86
CA THR A 187 5.70 20.03 21.23
C THR A 187 4.97 20.67 22.41
N LEU A 188 3.64 20.65 22.44
CA LEU A 188 2.87 21.16 23.57
C LEU A 188 3.17 20.39 24.87
N LYS A 189 3.29 19.07 24.79
CA LYS A 189 3.43 18.19 25.96
C LYS A 189 4.87 18.01 26.45
N PHE A 190 5.83 17.94 25.53
CA PHE A 190 7.22 17.56 25.81
C PHE A 190 8.25 18.62 25.38
N GLY A 191 7.81 19.76 24.82
CA GLY A 191 8.70 20.73 24.19
C GLY A 191 9.33 20.17 22.91
N GLU A 192 10.46 20.70 22.47
CA GLU A 192 11.08 20.30 21.19
C GLU A 192 11.96 19.04 21.29
N VAL A 193 12.14 18.47 22.50
CA VAL A 193 13.12 17.41 22.78
C VAL A 193 12.83 16.09 22.06
N TRP A 194 11.58 15.86 21.65
CA TRP A 194 11.17 14.64 20.97
C TRP A 194 11.75 14.56 19.55
N LYS A 195 12.07 15.69 18.93
CA LYS A 195 12.61 15.73 17.55
C LYS A 195 13.95 15.00 17.45
N ASP A 196 14.81 15.16 18.44
CA ASP A 196 16.13 14.52 18.50
C ASP A 196 16.06 13.00 18.76
N LYS A 197 14.86 12.46 19.02
CA LYS A 197 14.61 11.05 19.31
C LYS A 197 13.90 10.33 18.18
N LEU A 198 13.58 11.02 17.09
CA LEU A 198 12.89 10.44 15.94
C LEU A 198 13.77 9.36 15.28
N PRO A 199 13.28 8.12 15.10
CA PRO A 199 14.01 7.08 14.38
C PRO A 199 14.05 7.33 12.87
N ALA A 200 13.13 8.14 12.35
CA ALA A 200 13.12 8.65 10.99
C ALA A 200 12.29 9.93 10.91
N GLN A 201 12.57 10.75 9.89
CA GLN A 201 11.83 11.99 9.63
C GLN A 201 10.41 11.67 9.13
N PRO A 202 9.34 12.01 9.87
CA PRO A 202 7.98 11.95 9.38
C PRO A 202 7.76 12.91 8.22
N PHE A 203 6.88 12.52 7.31
CA PHE A 203 6.58 13.33 6.14
C PHE A 203 5.98 14.70 6.54
N GLY A 204 6.51 15.79 6.01
CA GLY A 204 5.97 17.15 6.23
C GLY A 204 6.37 17.82 7.55
N LEU A 205 7.35 17.25 8.27
CA LEU A 205 8.02 17.85 9.44
C LEU A 205 9.39 18.42 9.09
#